data_AF-A0A166FSM4-F1
#
_entry.id   AF-A0A166FSM4-F1
#
_cell.length_a   1.000
_cell.length_b   1.000
_cell.length_c   1.000
_cell.angle_alpha   90.00
_cell.angle_beta   90.00
_cell.angle_gamma   90.00
#
_symmetry.space_group_name_H-M   'P 1'
#
loop_
_entity.id
_entity.type
_entity.pdbx_description
1 polymer ?
#
loop_
_entity_poly.entity_id
_entity_poly.type
_entity_poly.pdbx_seq_one_letter_code
_entity_poly.pdbx_strand_id
1 'polypeptide(L)' 'IFRSDFVKKKIIPPDVERNHKNISTIAGIVWRKMTPEEKHPWEGLAIIESDRHKAMYPGYRYS' A
#
# COMPACT_ATOMS: atom_id res chain seq x y z
N ILE A 1 2.79 0.32 -1.49
CA ILE A 1 2.21 1.64 -1.85
C ILE A 1 0.95 1.93 -1.02
N PHE A 2 -0.14 1.15 -1.15
CA PHE A 2 -1.40 1.36 -0.40
C PHE A 2 -1.23 1.50 1.13
N ARG A 3 -0.58 0.54 1.80
CA ARG A 3 -0.39 0.57 3.26
C ARG A 3 0.34 1.82 3.75
N SER A 4 1.35 2.27 3.00
CA SER A 4 2.10 3.48 3.34
C SER A 4 1.24 4.73 3.23
N ASP A 5 0.39 4.81 2.20
CA ASP A 5 -0.57 5.90 2.04
C ASP A 5 -1.68 5.86 3.11
N PHE A 6 -2.21 4.67 3.42
CA PHE A 6 -3.20 4.44 4.46
C PHE A 6 -2.75 4.96 5.83
N VAL A 7 -1.48 4.73 6.19
CA VAL A 7 -0.86 5.26 7.41
C VAL A 7 -0.64 6.78 7.31
N LYS A 8 -0.16 7.29 6.17
CA LYS A 8 0.10 8.72 5.95
C LYS A 8 -1.16 9.57 6.03
N LYS A 9 -2.28 9.06 5.50
CA LYS A 9 -3.59 9.74 5.52
C LYS A 9 -4.19 9.83 6.93
N LYS A 10 -3.57 9.23 7.95
CA LYS A 10 -4.06 9.22 9.34
C LYS A 10 -5.55 8.84 9.43
N ILE A 11 -6.00 7.92 8.57
CA ILE A 11 -7.38 7.44 8.58
C ILE A 11 -7.74 6.86 9.95
N ILE A 12 -6.72 6.31 10.65
CA ILE A 12 -6.81 5.93 12.04
C ILE A 12 -6.12 7.02 12.86
N PRO A 13 -6.87 7.75 13.71
CA PRO A 13 -6.29 8.73 14.61
C PRO A 13 -5.28 8.07 15.56
N PRO A 14 -4.13 8.72 15.85
CA PRO A 14 -3.10 8.16 16.73
C PRO A 14 -3.54 8.09 18.20
N ASP A 15 -4.66 8.70 18.56
CA ASP A 15 -5.36 8.50 19.83
C ASP A 15 -6.17 7.18 19.87
N VAL A 16 -6.65 6.69 18.72
CA VAL A 16 -7.44 5.46 18.62
C VAL A 16 -6.55 4.22 18.58
N GLU A 17 -5.45 4.23 17.81
CA GLU A 17 -4.56 3.08 17.71
C GLU A 17 -3.13 3.49 17.32
N ARG A 18 -2.17 3.20 18.20
CA ARG A 18 -0.73 3.45 17.98
C ARG A 18 0.04 2.21 17.60
N ASN A 19 -0.55 1.03 17.76
CA ASN A 19 0.12 -0.22 17.49
C ASN A 19 0.14 -0.50 15.98
N HIS A 20 1.33 -0.41 15.40
CA HIS A 20 1.56 -0.69 13.98
C HIS A 20 1.14 -2.10 13.54
N LYS A 21 1.07 -3.09 14.45
CA LYS A 21 0.51 -4.42 14.13
C LYS A 21 -0.98 -4.30 13.79
N ASN A 22 -1.75 -3.64 14.64
CA ASN A 22 -3.20 -3.49 14.47
C ASN A 22 -3.54 -2.67 13.23
N ILE A 23 -2.78 -1.59 12.98
CA ILE A 23 -2.93 -0.78 11.77
C ILE A 23 -2.73 -1.62 10.50
N SER A 24 -1.76 -2.53 10.51
CA SER A 24 -1.49 -3.40 9.35
C SER A 24 -2.60 -4.43 9.13
N THR A 25 -3.15 -4.98 10.21
CA THR A 25 -4.33 -5.85 10.15
C THR A 25 -5.55 -5.11 9.58
N ILE A 26 -5.83 -3.90 10.06
CA ILE A 26 -6.94 -3.07 9.59
C ILE A 26 -6.76 -2.72 8.11
N ALA A 27 -5.58 -2.29 7.70
CA ALA A 27 -5.28 -2.01 6.29
C ALA A 27 -5.54 -3.25 5.40
N GLY A 28 -5.17 -4.44 5.87
CA GLY A 28 -5.46 -5.69 5.16
C GLY A 28 -6.95 -6.02 5.07
N ILE A 29 -7.75 -5.70 6.09
CA ILE A 29 -9.21 -5.86 6.06
C ILE A 29 -9.83 -4.86 5.09
N VAL A 30 -9.44 -3.59 5.16
CA VAL A 30 -9.92 -2.53 4.26
C VAL A 30 -9.62 -2.91 2.81
N TRP A 31 -8.38 -3.31 2.52
CA TRP A 31 -8.00 -3.76 1.18
C TRP A 31 -8.87 -4.89 0.66
N ARG A 32 -9.22 -5.88 1.50
CA ARG A 32 -10.11 -6.97 1.07
C ARG A 32 -11.54 -6.48 0.78
N LYS A 33 -12.02 -5.50 1.54
CA LYS A 33 -13.37 -4.92 1.39
C LYS A 33 -13.50 -3.93 0.24
N MET A 34 -12.41 -3.34 -0.22
CA MET A 34 -12.41 -2.38 -1.33
C MET A 34 -12.88 -3.03 -2.64
N THR A 35 -13.65 -2.28 -3.41
CA THR A 35 -14.13 -2.72 -4.74
C THR A 35 -12.98 -2.71 -5.76
N PRO A 36 -13.14 -3.39 -6.92
CA PRO A 36 -12.15 -3.37 -7.99
C PRO A 36 -11.81 -1.95 -8.46
N GLU A 37 -12.81 -1.06 -8.51
CA GLU A 37 -12.65 0.34 -8.94
C GLU A 37 -11.78 1.13 -7.95
N GLU A 38 -11.96 0.90 -6.64
CA GLU A 38 -11.14 1.54 -5.61
C GLU A 38 -9.70 1.00 -5.58
N LYS A 39 -9.49 -0.25 -6.02
CA LYS A 39 -8.17 -0.89 -6.13
C LYS A 39 -7.41 -0.47 -7.38
N HIS A 40 -8.12 -0.20 -8.47
CA HIS A 40 -7.56 0.16 -9.77
C HIS A 40 -6.45 1.23 -9.73
N PRO A 41 -6.60 2.38 -9.02
CA PRO A 41 -5.52 3.38 -8.94
C PRO A 41 -4.26 2.83 -8.27
N TRP A 42 -4.38 1.91 -7.31
CA TRP A 42 -3.24 1.30 -6.62
C TRP A 42 -2.50 0.29 -7.49
N GLU A 43 -3.22 -0.44 -8.35
CA GLU A 43 -2.65 -1.35 -9.33
C GLU A 43 -1.85 -0.56 -10.38
N GLY A 44 -2.40 0.54 -10.89
CA GLY A 44 -1.69 1.44 -11.80
C GLY A 44 -0.40 2.00 -11.17
N LEU A 45 -0.47 2.46 -9.93
CA LEU A 45 0.72 2.92 -9.19
C LEU A 45 1.75 1.80 -8.96
N ALA A 46 1.31 0.56 -8.73
CA ALA A 46 2.19 -0.59 -8.56
C ALA A 46 2.94 -0.93 -9.86
N ILE A 47 2.28 -0.81 -11.01
CA ILE A 47 2.90 -1.00 -12.32
C ILE A 47 3.96 0.08 -12.57
N ILE A 48 3.61 1.36 -12.35
CA ILE A 48 4.53 2.49 -12.52
C ILE A 48 5.77 2.31 -11.63
N GLU A 49 5.58 1.93 -10.37
CA GLU A 49 6.70 1.72 -9.45
C GLU A 49 7.56 0.51 -9.86
N SER A 50 6.94 -0.57 -10.35
CA SER A 50 7.64 -1.73 -10.90
C SER A 50 8.51 -1.34 -12.10
N ASP A 51 7.97 -0.58 -13.04
CA ASP A 51 8.71 -0.16 -14.23
C ASP A 51 9.80 0.87 -13.90
N ARG A 52 9.53 1.79 -12.97
CA ARG A 52 10.56 2.69 -12.42
C ARG A 52 11.69 1.89 -11.78
N HIS A 53 11.37 0.87 -10.98
CA HIS A 53 12.37 0.03 -10.32
C HIS A 53 13.20 -0.75 -11.34
N LYS A 54 12.57 -1.31 -12.38
CA LYS A 54 13.28 -2.01 -13.47
C LYS A 54 14.22 -1.07 -14.23
N ALA A 55 13.77 0.15 -14.52
CA ALA A 55 14.59 1.15 -15.22
C ALA A 55 15.77 1.62 -14.36
N MET A 56 15.57 1.79 -13.05
CA MET A 56 16.60 2.25 -12.12
C MET A 56 17.60 1.15 -11.75
N TYR A 57 17.15 -0.11 -11.68
CA TYR A 57 17.98 -1.26 -11.31
C TYR A 57 17.90 -2.36 -12.39
N PRO A 58 18.50 -2.13 -13.57
CA PRO A 58 18.59 -3.14 -14.60
C PRO A 58 19.38 -4.35 -14.08
N GLY A 59 18.78 -5.54 -14.11
CA GLY A 59 19.36 -6.77 -13.59
C GLY A 59 18.94 -7.14 -12.16
N TYR A 60 18.12 -6.32 -11.49
CA TYR A 60 17.57 -6.68 -10.18
C TYR A 60 16.64 -7.90 -10.27
N ARG A 61 16.94 -8.94 -9.49
CA ARG A 61 16.08 -10.09 -9.25
C ARG A 61 15.83 -10.22 -7.77
N TYR A 62 14.57 -10.42 -7.41
CA TYR A 62 14.20 -10.83 -6.06
C TYR A 62 14.64 -12.28 -5.86
N SER A 63 15.63 -12.52 -5.01
CA SER A 63 16.12 -13.86 -4.62
C SER A 63 15.37 -14.40 -3.42
#